data_AF-A0AAN6XXE0-F1
#
_entry.id   AF-A0AAN6XXE0-F1
#
_cell.length_a   1.000
_cell.length_b   1.000
_cell.length_c   1.000
_cell.angle_alpha   90.00
_cell.angle_beta   90.00
_cell.angle_gamma   90.00
#
_symmetry.space_group_name_H-M   'P 1'
#
loop_
_entity.id
_entity.type
_entity.pdbx_description
1 polymer ?
#
loop_
_entity_poly.entity_id
_entity_poly.type
_entity_poly.pdbx_seq_one_letter_code
_entity_poly.pdbx_strand_id
1 'polypeptide(L)'
;MKYKFFLPAVAWVTAALFSGAAAKPLLGVDDLSPPQAETTPKPDLSCSFPSLENNDGLCTCWFDEVPFTTFTPDGGPGNDCHSSTIATPSSLLAPTATTTTADPKISPANPNNFYWAVIGDSWSSGVSYSYGTSLAPWSDVEYCYRSNQAYGSLMYYDASSWIDSTQQFSFVACGGTKMDDIPRQLDLTRYRFWRTKARPQLLLGTFGGNDGFFGDIARACIYKPDPGGPWGPDYDNDPNGTGWCKKYLKQARDFIDDPQGLEVKFRETIDYAFGFSNREPNPSTRLDFYVSSYVKFFNAETDACDGWTFARWFSTGSPKLVKALRREMNELVGKFNDVQEKVITWYQPPPSTRTFTLHYVPISDIFEGHRFCEPNHSFDDHWYSADVWLWNLSWKNGNLSAVDRRRQETDSQQDEDASMNLKYSDNGVMRMGKPPDAEDGPFPLLSLSVHDRNDLDEQDLPSHDSPVEVDSQSGFGWSSRPFHPKPNGNKAMMAAYIAAFRRDKVPGVRL
;
A
#
# COMPACT_ATOMS: atom_id res chain seq x y z
N MET A 1 27.49 40.70 -28.09
CA MET A 1 26.12 40.27 -27.79
C MET A 1 25.76 40.80 -26.40
N LYS A 2 24.83 41.76 -26.29
CA LYS A 2 24.41 42.38 -25.04
C LYS A 2 22.91 42.15 -24.89
N TYR A 3 22.50 41.31 -23.94
CA TYR A 3 21.10 41.19 -23.53
C TYR A 3 20.86 42.11 -22.32
N LYS A 4 19.90 43.03 -22.46
CA LYS A 4 19.38 43.88 -21.38
C LYS A 4 18.14 43.20 -20.79
N PHE A 5 18.14 43.03 -19.47
CA PHE A 5 16.99 42.66 -18.65
C PHE A 5 15.99 43.82 -18.57
N PHE A 6 14.70 43.50 -18.59
CA PHE A 6 13.60 44.41 -18.25
C PHE A 6 12.80 43.80 -17.09
N LEU A 7 12.74 44.53 -15.98
CA LEU A 7 11.72 44.43 -14.93
C LEU A 7 10.86 45.70 -15.01
N PRO A 8 9.59 45.64 -14.64
CA PRO A 8 9.05 46.67 -13.73
C PRO A 8 8.23 46.02 -12.60
N ALA A 9 8.52 46.32 -11.34
CA ALA A 9 8.16 47.53 -10.58
C ALA A 9 6.80 47.37 -9.86
N VAL A 10 6.93 47.24 -8.55
CA VAL A 10 5.90 47.25 -7.50
C VAL A 10 5.34 48.66 -7.35
N ALA A 11 4.02 48.79 -7.22
CA ALA A 11 3.38 50.01 -6.74
C ALA A 11 2.32 49.68 -5.68
N TRP A 12 2.49 50.31 -4.52
CA TRP A 12 1.58 50.37 -3.39
C TRP A 12 0.38 51.29 -3.68
N VAL A 13 -0.82 50.93 -3.23
CA VAL A 13 -1.87 51.90 -2.85
C VAL A 13 -2.65 51.38 -1.63
N THR A 14 -2.66 52.19 -0.57
CA THR A 14 -3.45 52.06 0.66
C THR A 14 -4.83 52.72 0.55
N ALA A 15 -5.84 52.00 1.06
CA ALA A 15 -7.07 52.38 1.78
C ALA A 15 -7.75 53.77 1.60
N ALA A 16 -9.08 53.75 1.36
CA ALA A 16 -10.08 54.50 2.15
C ALA A 16 -11.54 54.07 1.87
N LEU A 17 -12.23 53.72 2.97
CA LEU A 17 -13.65 53.90 3.37
C LEU A 17 -14.68 54.43 2.35
N PHE A 18 -15.86 53.77 2.28
CA PHE A 18 -17.17 54.42 2.45
C PHE A 18 -18.27 53.40 2.84
N SER A 19 -19.22 53.94 3.60
CA SER A 19 -20.29 53.36 4.40
C SER A 19 -21.61 53.08 3.66
N GLY A 20 -22.28 51.99 4.04
CA GLY A 20 -23.65 52.04 4.61
C GLY A 20 -24.89 51.89 3.71
N ALA A 21 -25.88 51.17 4.30
CA ALA A 21 -27.32 51.05 3.99
C ALA A 21 -27.72 49.90 3.03
N ALA A 22 -28.73 49.06 3.29
CA ALA A 22 -29.59 48.82 4.44
C ALA A 22 -30.32 47.48 4.19
N ALA A 23 -30.43 46.61 5.19
CA ALA A 23 -31.31 45.43 5.15
C ALA A 23 -32.35 45.53 6.27
N LYS A 24 -33.62 45.40 5.90
CA LYS A 24 -34.75 45.31 6.84
C LYS A 24 -35.00 43.84 7.23
N PRO A 25 -35.51 43.57 8.46
CA PRO A 25 -35.60 42.23 9.04
C PRO A 25 -37.03 41.68 8.98
N LEU A 26 -37.18 40.35 8.98
CA LEU A 26 -38.38 39.66 9.48
C LEU A 26 -38.03 38.27 10.04
N LEU A 27 -38.13 38.18 11.37
CA LEU A 27 -38.80 37.17 12.19
C LEU A 27 -38.38 35.69 12.15
N GLY A 28 -38.02 35.18 13.34
CA GLY A 28 -38.59 33.94 13.88
C GLY A 28 -37.59 32.82 14.17
N VAL A 29 -36.95 32.85 15.35
CA VAL A 29 -36.37 31.66 15.97
C VAL A 29 -36.78 31.66 17.44
N ASP A 30 -37.78 30.84 17.76
CA ASP A 30 -38.06 30.40 19.12
C ASP A 30 -37.21 29.15 19.41
N ASP A 31 -36.55 29.21 20.56
CA ASP A 31 -36.33 28.12 21.53
C ASP A 31 -35.72 26.80 21.05
N LEU A 32 -34.39 26.67 21.19
CA LEU A 32 -33.74 25.39 21.44
C LEU A 32 -32.67 25.54 22.52
N SER A 33 -33.01 25.03 23.70
CA SER A 33 -32.12 24.82 24.84
C SER A 33 -30.96 23.88 24.48
N PRO A 34 -29.78 24.02 25.13
CA PRO A 34 -28.61 23.18 24.87
C PRO A 34 -28.85 21.74 25.34
N PRO A 35 -28.40 20.71 24.60
CA PRO A 35 -28.45 19.34 25.09
C PRO A 35 -27.49 19.18 26.28
N GLN A 36 -28.02 18.57 27.34
CA GLN A 36 -27.26 18.22 28.53
C GLN A 36 -26.20 17.17 28.19
N ALA A 37 -25.02 17.34 28.80
CA ALA A 37 -23.93 16.38 28.73
C ALA A 37 -24.33 15.08 29.41
N GLU A 38 -24.54 14.02 28.62
CA GLU A 38 -24.69 12.66 29.11
C GLU A 38 -23.30 12.10 29.46
N THR A 39 -23.10 11.81 30.74
CA THR A 39 -21.90 11.14 31.24
C THR A 39 -21.96 9.66 30.84
N THR A 40 -21.17 9.28 29.84
CA THR A 40 -20.94 7.86 29.49
C THR A 40 -20.18 7.14 30.61
N PRO A 41 -20.61 5.95 31.07
CA PRO A 41 -19.85 5.15 32.01
C PRO A 41 -18.61 4.56 31.33
N LYS A 42 -17.50 4.49 32.08
CA LYS A 42 -16.28 3.75 31.69
C LYS A 42 -16.63 2.28 31.41
N PRO A 43 -16.12 1.66 30.33
CA PRO A 43 -16.22 0.22 30.17
C PRO A 43 -15.30 -0.47 31.19
N ASP A 44 -15.91 -1.29 32.03
CA ASP A 44 -15.24 -2.22 32.92
C ASP A 44 -14.73 -3.40 32.08
N LEU A 45 -13.41 -3.58 32.01
CA LEU A 45 -12.77 -4.73 31.36
C LEU A 45 -12.84 -5.92 32.32
N SER A 46 -14.01 -6.54 32.43
CA SER A 46 -14.18 -7.85 33.04
C SER A 46 -14.36 -8.91 31.93
N CYS A 47 -13.33 -9.71 31.70
CA CYS A 47 -13.43 -10.90 30.86
C CYS A 47 -14.24 -11.98 31.60
N SER A 48 -15.50 -12.17 31.18
CA SER A 48 -16.31 -13.32 31.56
C SER A 48 -16.17 -14.39 30.46
N PHE A 49 -15.55 -15.53 30.79
CA PHE A 49 -15.50 -16.68 29.88
C PHE A 49 -16.88 -17.36 29.83
N PRO A 50 -17.48 -17.57 28.64
CA PRO A 50 -18.56 -18.54 28.50
C PRO A 50 -17.97 -19.96 28.51
N SER A 51 -18.64 -20.85 29.23
CA SER A 51 -18.37 -22.29 29.26
C SER A 51 -18.46 -22.89 27.86
N LEU A 52 -17.36 -23.51 27.40
CA LEU A 52 -17.33 -24.37 26.23
C LEU A 52 -17.64 -25.81 26.67
N GLU A 53 -18.82 -26.32 26.31
CA GLU A 53 -19.05 -27.76 26.18
C GLU A 53 -19.07 -28.10 24.68
N ASN A 54 -18.24 -29.09 24.33
CA ASN A 54 -18.27 -29.93 23.12
C ASN A 54 -17.80 -29.30 21.78
N ASN A 55 -16.50 -29.39 21.51
CA ASN A 55 -15.91 -30.31 20.50
C ASN A 55 -14.43 -29.96 20.24
N ASP A 56 -13.59 -31.00 20.32
CA ASP A 56 -12.26 -31.17 19.70
C ASP A 56 -11.23 -30.04 19.87
N GLY A 57 -10.66 -29.98 21.07
CA GLY A 57 -9.54 -29.12 21.42
C GLY A 57 -8.22 -29.55 20.79
N LEU A 58 -7.76 -28.75 19.81
CA LEU A 58 -6.35 -28.66 19.40
C LEU A 58 -5.77 -27.36 19.97
N CYS A 59 -5.22 -27.41 21.18
CA CYS A 59 -4.35 -26.34 21.68
C CYS A 59 -2.99 -26.46 21.00
N THR A 60 -2.70 -25.63 20.01
CA THR A 60 -1.36 -25.49 19.42
C THR A 60 -0.74 -24.18 19.88
N CYS A 61 0.29 -24.28 20.73
CA CYS A 61 1.25 -23.19 20.95
C CYS A 61 2.36 -23.34 19.91
N TRP A 62 2.45 -22.42 18.95
CA TRP A 62 3.53 -22.43 17.97
C TRP A 62 4.68 -21.53 18.43
N PHE A 63 5.86 -22.13 18.54
CA PHE A 63 7.14 -21.42 18.52
C PHE A 63 7.55 -21.26 17.06
N ASP A 64 7.41 -20.06 16.52
CA ASP A 64 8.03 -19.69 15.25
C ASP A 64 9.53 -19.42 15.47
N GLU A 65 10.38 -20.23 14.84
CA GLU A 65 11.55 -19.83 14.04
C GLU A 65 12.62 -20.93 13.94
N VAL A 66 12.99 -21.33 12.72
CA VAL A 66 14.39 -21.38 12.26
C VAL A 66 14.46 -21.28 10.72
N PRO A 67 15.44 -20.55 10.15
CA PRO A 67 15.73 -20.61 8.72
C PRO A 67 16.45 -21.93 8.38
N PHE A 68 16.18 -22.43 7.18
CA PHE A 68 16.71 -23.66 6.59
C PHE A 68 18.11 -24.08 7.06
N THR A 69 18.18 -25.17 7.81
CA THR A 69 19.26 -26.16 7.72
C THR A 69 18.63 -27.50 7.35
N THR A 70 19.00 -28.03 6.19
CA THR A 70 18.60 -29.37 5.73
C THR A 70 19.06 -30.44 6.72
N PHE A 71 18.12 -31.12 7.36
CA PHE A 71 18.35 -32.40 8.03
C PHE A 71 17.49 -33.47 7.35
N THR A 72 18.13 -34.53 6.86
CA THR A 72 17.46 -35.76 6.43
C THR A 72 16.95 -36.52 7.65
N PRO A 73 15.68 -37.00 7.68
CA PRO A 73 15.17 -37.75 8.81
C PRO A 73 15.44 -39.25 8.66
N ASP A 74 16.23 -39.82 9.58
CA ASP A 74 16.15 -41.24 9.91
C ASP A 74 15.00 -41.46 10.92
N GLY A 75 14.22 -42.52 10.68
CA GLY A 75 12.88 -42.70 11.23
C GLY A 75 12.75 -43.32 12.63
N GLY A 76 11.50 -43.33 13.11
CA GLY A 76 11.03 -44.12 14.25
C GLY A 76 9.83 -43.49 14.98
N PRO A 77 8.66 -44.17 15.10
CA PRO A 77 7.45 -43.61 15.71
C PRO A 77 7.29 -44.01 17.19
N GLY A 78 6.66 -43.14 17.99
CA GLY A 78 6.24 -43.45 19.35
C GLY A 78 5.38 -42.34 19.96
N ASN A 79 4.07 -42.49 19.86
CA ASN A 79 3.06 -41.69 20.57
C ASN A 79 2.79 -42.33 21.93
N ASP A 80 2.78 -41.56 23.01
CA ASP A 80 2.04 -41.90 24.24
C ASP A 80 1.63 -40.62 24.98
N CYS A 81 0.31 -40.38 25.03
CA CYS A 81 -0.32 -39.41 25.92
C CYS A 81 -0.98 -40.17 27.07
N HIS A 82 -0.45 -40.06 28.29
CA HIS A 82 -1.12 -40.54 29.50
C HIS A 82 -1.75 -39.38 30.28
N SER A 83 -3.07 -39.43 30.40
CA SER A 83 -3.87 -38.76 31.42
C SER A 83 -3.76 -39.52 32.74
N SER A 84 -3.60 -38.82 33.86
CA SER A 84 -3.73 -39.40 35.20
C SER A 84 -4.28 -38.37 36.18
N THR A 85 -5.38 -38.76 36.80
CA THR A 85 -6.19 -38.03 37.77
C THR A 85 -5.61 -38.05 39.19
N ILE A 86 -6.01 -37.02 39.93
CA ILE A 86 -5.84 -36.64 41.34
C ILE A 86 -5.63 -37.79 42.36
N ALA A 87 -4.62 -37.62 43.22
CA ALA A 87 -4.62 -38.09 44.60
C ALA A 87 -3.85 -37.13 45.53
N THR A 88 -4.51 -36.58 46.55
CA THR A 88 -3.89 -36.00 47.75
C THR A 88 -3.50 -37.13 48.73
N PRO A 89 -2.37 -37.06 49.45
CA PRO A 89 -2.41 -36.38 50.75
C PRO A 89 -1.15 -35.58 51.12
N SER A 90 -1.37 -34.67 52.07
CA SER A 90 -0.44 -33.78 52.74
C SER A 90 0.91 -34.39 53.10
N SER A 91 1.97 -33.79 52.58
CA SER A 91 3.28 -33.73 53.23
C SER A 91 3.88 -32.35 52.99
N LEU A 92 4.25 -31.69 54.09
CA LEU A 92 5.00 -30.43 54.12
C LEU A 92 6.38 -30.68 53.51
N LEU A 93 6.53 -30.39 52.21
CA LEU A 93 7.81 -30.27 51.55
C LEU A 93 8.15 -28.79 51.41
N ALA A 94 9.39 -28.47 51.75
CA ALA A 94 10.00 -27.15 51.61
C ALA A 94 9.80 -26.59 50.20
N PRO A 95 9.77 -25.26 50.01
CA PRO A 95 9.64 -24.66 48.69
C PRO A 95 10.81 -25.11 47.81
N THR A 96 10.56 -26.06 46.93
CA THR A 96 11.46 -26.39 45.83
C THR A 96 11.57 -25.12 45.02
N ALA A 97 12.74 -24.48 45.07
CA ALA A 97 13.05 -23.32 44.25
C ALA A 97 12.71 -23.68 42.81
N THR A 98 11.62 -23.10 42.31
CA THR A 98 11.27 -23.19 40.91
C THR A 98 12.43 -22.55 40.18
N THR A 99 13.24 -23.37 39.52
CA THR A 99 14.34 -22.92 38.68
C THR A 99 13.71 -21.96 37.68
N THR A 100 13.88 -20.66 37.93
CA THR A 100 13.47 -19.61 37.03
C THR A 100 14.21 -19.92 35.75
N THR A 101 13.50 -20.44 34.74
CA THR A 101 14.04 -20.61 33.39
C THR A 101 14.66 -19.27 33.04
N ALA A 102 16.00 -19.24 32.98
CA ALA A 102 16.73 -18.03 32.67
C ALA A 102 16.13 -17.44 31.40
N ASP A 103 15.61 -16.22 31.49
CA ASP A 103 15.11 -15.49 30.32
C ASP A 103 16.14 -15.65 29.20
N PRO A 104 15.71 -16.03 27.98
CA PRO A 104 16.64 -16.22 26.87
C PRO A 104 17.51 -14.98 26.76
N LYS A 105 18.83 -15.15 26.98
CA LYS A 105 19.79 -14.05 27.06
C LYS A 105 19.67 -13.19 25.79
N ILE A 106 19.05 -12.03 25.95
CA ILE A 106 18.95 -11.03 24.89
C ILE A 106 20.37 -10.59 24.53
N SER A 107 20.79 -10.90 23.31
CA SER A 107 22.12 -10.54 22.82
C SER A 107 22.10 -9.10 22.32
N PRO A 108 23.17 -8.31 22.56
CA PRO A 108 23.27 -6.97 21.97
C PRO A 108 23.28 -7.06 20.44
N ALA A 109 22.80 -6.01 19.76
CA ALA A 109 22.85 -5.95 18.30
C ALA A 109 24.28 -6.13 17.79
N ASN A 110 24.44 -6.91 16.72
CA ASN A 110 25.74 -7.09 16.08
C ASN A 110 26.08 -5.80 15.31
N PRO A 111 27.18 -5.10 15.64
CA PRO A 111 27.55 -3.86 14.95
C PRO A 111 27.88 -4.08 13.46
N ASN A 112 28.13 -5.33 13.04
CA ASN A 112 28.38 -5.68 11.65
C ASN A 112 27.09 -5.91 10.85
N ASN A 113 25.92 -5.85 11.49
CA ASN A 113 24.64 -6.01 10.81
C ASN A 113 24.05 -4.65 10.38
N PHE A 114 23.49 -4.60 9.17
CA PHE A 114 22.73 -3.47 8.67
C PHE A 114 21.24 -3.70 8.87
N TYR A 115 20.66 -3.01 9.85
CA TYR A 115 19.24 -3.16 10.21
C TYR A 115 18.39 -2.18 9.41
N TRP A 116 17.39 -2.66 8.70
CA TRP A 116 16.52 -1.80 7.92
C TRP A 116 15.11 -2.35 7.81
N ALA A 117 14.15 -1.46 7.54
CA ALA A 117 12.75 -1.81 7.44
C ALA A 117 12.03 -1.09 6.31
N VAL A 118 10.98 -1.73 5.80
CA VAL A 118 10.06 -1.14 4.83
C VAL A 118 8.68 -1.09 5.48
N ILE A 119 8.17 0.13 5.63
CA ILE A 119 6.82 0.47 6.10
C ILE A 119 6.02 1.10 4.97
N GLY A 120 4.73 1.30 5.19
CA GLY A 120 3.86 2.03 4.31
C GLY A 120 2.72 1.20 3.76
N ASP A 121 2.12 1.69 2.69
CA ASP A 121 0.93 1.13 2.07
C ASP A 121 1.22 0.10 0.98
N SER A 122 0.24 -0.12 0.12
CA SER A 122 0.28 -1.06 -1.00
C SER A 122 1.35 -0.75 -2.04
N TRP A 123 1.80 0.50 -2.16
CA TRP A 123 2.97 0.85 -2.99
C TRP A 123 4.28 0.31 -2.41
N SER A 124 4.33 0.16 -1.09
CA SER A 124 5.45 -0.40 -0.35
C SER A 124 5.38 -1.92 -0.23
N SER A 125 4.18 -2.46 -0.01
CA SER A 125 3.97 -3.91 0.05
C SER A 125 4.07 -4.58 -1.33
N GLY A 126 3.83 -3.82 -2.41
CA GLY A 126 3.90 -4.30 -3.79
C GLY A 126 2.75 -5.18 -4.24
N VAL A 127 1.69 -5.32 -3.42
CA VAL A 127 0.45 -6.09 -3.63
C VAL A 127 0.65 -7.41 -4.37
N SER A 128 0.90 -8.48 -3.60
CA SER A 128 0.98 -9.84 -4.13
C SER A 128 -0.32 -10.23 -4.84
N TYR A 129 -0.21 -10.88 -6.00
CA TYR A 129 -1.36 -11.23 -6.85
C TYR A 129 -1.51 -12.73 -7.09
N SER A 130 -0.67 -13.52 -6.44
CA SER A 130 -0.70 -14.98 -6.45
C SER A 130 0.13 -15.50 -5.30
N TYR A 131 -0.06 -16.77 -4.94
CA TYR A 131 0.80 -17.47 -3.99
C TYR A 131 2.29 -17.35 -4.36
N GLY A 132 2.62 -17.52 -5.65
CA GLY A 132 4.00 -17.43 -6.15
C GLY A 132 4.64 -16.04 -6.10
N THR A 133 3.83 -15.00 -5.92
CA THR A 133 4.31 -13.62 -5.72
C THR A 133 4.24 -13.14 -4.28
N SER A 134 3.63 -13.91 -3.37
CA SER A 134 3.64 -13.61 -1.95
C SER A 134 5.02 -13.93 -1.34
N LEU A 135 5.53 -13.05 -0.47
CA LEU A 135 6.84 -13.22 0.18
C LEU A 135 6.89 -14.47 1.08
N ALA A 136 5.79 -14.75 1.76
CA ALA A 136 5.55 -16.01 2.42
C ALA A 136 4.05 -16.04 2.74
N PRO A 137 3.25 -16.87 2.06
CA PRO A 137 1.79 -16.88 2.20
C PRO A 137 1.33 -17.17 3.63
N TRP A 138 2.16 -17.86 4.41
CA TRP A 138 1.96 -18.12 5.84
C TRP A 138 2.35 -16.97 6.77
N SER A 139 3.14 -16.01 6.29
CA SER A 139 3.62 -14.85 7.06
C SER A 139 2.76 -13.60 6.84
N ASP A 140 1.81 -13.68 5.92
CA ASP A 140 0.91 -12.60 5.55
C ASP A 140 -0.48 -12.77 6.17
N VAL A 141 -0.50 -13.22 7.43
CA VAL A 141 -1.70 -13.49 8.24
C VAL A 141 -2.61 -12.29 8.47
N GLU A 142 -2.15 -11.08 8.12
CA GLU A 142 -2.90 -9.83 8.23
C GLU A 142 -3.37 -9.30 6.88
N TYR A 143 -3.30 -10.10 5.81
CA TYR A 143 -3.71 -9.69 4.47
C TYR A 143 -2.99 -8.41 4.00
N CYS A 144 -1.69 -8.30 4.26
CA CYS A 144 -0.90 -7.14 3.89
C CYS A 144 -0.44 -7.15 2.43
N TYR A 145 -0.64 -8.27 1.74
CA TYR A 145 -0.29 -8.54 0.35
C TYR A 145 1.16 -8.20 0.02
N ARG A 146 2.08 -8.65 0.88
CA ARG A 146 3.51 -8.39 0.70
C ARG A 146 4.08 -9.23 -0.43
N SER A 147 4.48 -8.55 -1.51
CA SER A 147 5.00 -9.16 -2.72
C SER A 147 6.50 -9.40 -2.64
N ASN A 148 6.96 -10.58 -3.06
CA ASN A 148 8.39 -10.85 -3.28
C ASN A 148 9.00 -10.01 -4.43
N GLN A 149 8.16 -9.31 -5.19
CA GLN A 149 8.55 -8.38 -6.25
C GLN A 149 8.47 -6.90 -5.82
N ALA A 150 8.06 -6.61 -4.58
CA ALA A 150 8.09 -5.25 -4.05
C ALA A 150 9.52 -4.70 -4.01
N TYR A 151 9.72 -3.40 -4.18
CA TYR A 151 11.07 -2.80 -4.17
C TYR A 151 11.87 -3.19 -2.91
N GLY A 152 11.22 -3.26 -1.73
CA GLY A 152 11.84 -3.72 -0.49
C GLY A 152 12.33 -5.16 -0.56
N SER A 153 11.49 -6.08 -1.06
CA SER A 153 11.90 -7.47 -1.26
C SER A 153 13.02 -7.61 -2.29
N LEU A 154 12.94 -6.88 -3.40
CA LEU A 154 13.98 -6.88 -4.42
C LEU A 154 15.33 -6.42 -3.84
N MET A 155 15.32 -5.36 -3.03
CA MET A 155 16.52 -4.88 -2.32
C MET A 155 17.06 -5.91 -1.33
N TYR A 156 16.18 -6.61 -0.61
CA TYR A 156 16.59 -7.70 0.27
C TYR A 156 17.30 -8.82 -0.51
N TYR A 157 16.73 -9.29 -1.61
CA TYR A 157 17.36 -10.34 -2.41
C TYR A 157 18.62 -9.88 -3.13
N ASP A 158 18.73 -8.59 -3.47
CA ASP A 158 19.89 -7.99 -4.15
C ASP A 158 20.87 -7.30 -3.20
N ALA A 159 20.90 -7.67 -1.90
CA ALA A 159 21.77 -7.02 -0.91
C ALA A 159 23.24 -6.88 -1.36
N SER A 160 23.78 -7.89 -2.03
CA SER A 160 25.17 -7.87 -2.49
C SER A 160 25.51 -6.75 -3.47
N SER A 161 24.52 -6.09 -4.09
CA SER A 161 24.72 -4.98 -5.02
C SER A 161 24.80 -3.61 -4.33
N TRP A 162 24.26 -3.46 -3.12
CA TRP A 162 24.08 -2.16 -2.49
C TRP A 162 24.47 -2.07 -1.01
N ILE A 163 24.73 -3.18 -0.30
CA ILE A 163 25.33 -3.16 1.04
C ILE A 163 26.59 -4.02 1.12
N ASP A 164 27.51 -3.63 1.99
CA ASP A 164 28.77 -4.35 2.23
C ASP A 164 28.73 -5.26 3.47
N SER A 165 27.58 -5.32 4.15
CA SER A 165 27.40 -5.98 5.44
C SER A 165 26.24 -6.99 5.42
N THR A 166 26.14 -7.79 6.48
CA THR A 166 25.00 -8.69 6.67
C THR A 166 23.76 -7.86 7.00
N GLN A 167 22.71 -7.94 6.18
CA GLN A 167 21.46 -7.26 6.51
C GLN A 167 20.62 -8.00 7.55
N GLN A 168 19.79 -7.21 8.23
CA GLN A 168 18.64 -7.66 9.01
C GLN A 168 17.44 -6.84 8.55
N PHE A 169 16.49 -7.51 7.90
CA PHE A 169 15.39 -6.85 7.19
C PHE A 169 14.05 -7.11 7.88
N SER A 170 13.25 -6.05 8.03
CA SER A 170 11.87 -6.15 8.48
C SER A 170 10.92 -5.59 7.43
N PHE A 171 10.09 -6.46 6.85
CA PHE A 171 9.08 -6.04 5.87
C PHE A 171 7.71 -5.99 6.53
N VAL A 172 7.26 -4.80 6.89
CA VAL A 172 6.02 -4.57 7.67
C VAL A 172 5.01 -3.69 6.96
N ALA A 173 5.33 -3.20 5.76
CA ALA A 173 4.36 -2.53 4.89
C ALA A 173 3.14 -3.42 4.64
N CYS A 174 2.00 -2.77 4.40
CA CYS A 174 0.71 -3.44 4.36
C CYS A 174 -0.27 -2.72 3.43
N GLY A 175 -0.89 -3.46 2.51
CA GLY A 175 -1.95 -2.93 1.65
C GLY A 175 -3.07 -2.28 2.46
N GLY A 176 -3.65 -1.19 1.96
CA GLY A 176 -4.71 -0.45 2.65
C GLY A 176 -4.28 0.39 3.86
N THR A 177 -2.99 0.34 4.25
CA THR A 177 -2.45 1.15 5.38
C THR A 177 -2.71 2.63 5.17
N LYS A 178 -3.29 3.26 6.19
CA LYS A 178 -3.33 4.71 6.34
C LYS A 178 -2.17 5.19 7.21
N MET A 179 -1.94 6.50 7.23
CA MET A 179 -0.93 7.12 8.08
C MET A 179 -1.06 6.73 9.57
N ASP A 180 -2.29 6.57 10.07
CA ASP A 180 -2.54 6.17 11.47
C ASP A 180 -2.16 4.71 11.78
N ASP A 181 -1.94 3.87 10.76
CA ASP A 181 -1.51 2.49 10.90
C ASP A 181 0.03 2.35 10.99
N ILE A 182 0.79 3.38 10.61
CA ILE A 182 2.26 3.36 10.64
C ILE A 182 2.82 3.07 12.05
N PRO A 183 2.26 3.63 13.14
CA PRO A 183 2.62 3.22 14.50
C PRO A 183 2.66 1.71 14.73
N ARG A 184 1.62 1.01 14.26
CA ARG A 184 1.50 -0.44 14.38
C ARG A 184 2.60 -1.16 13.59
N GLN A 185 2.90 -0.72 12.37
CA GLN A 185 3.97 -1.31 11.57
C GLN A 185 5.36 -1.12 12.20
N LEU A 186 5.60 0.04 12.81
CA LEU A 186 6.83 0.30 13.55
C LEU A 186 6.95 -0.62 14.77
N ASP A 187 5.87 -0.81 15.54
CA ASP A 187 5.86 -1.77 16.65
C ASP A 187 6.13 -3.21 16.18
N LEU A 188 5.58 -3.63 15.02
CA LEU A 188 5.93 -4.91 14.39
C LEU A 188 7.42 -5.00 14.02
N THR A 189 8.02 -3.90 13.57
CA THR A 189 9.48 -3.85 13.31
C THR A 189 10.28 -4.09 14.59
N ARG A 190 9.86 -3.50 15.72
CA ARG A 190 10.47 -3.78 17.03
C ARG A 190 10.30 -5.24 17.42
N TYR A 191 9.12 -5.81 17.19
CA TYR A 191 8.89 -7.23 17.43
C TYR A 191 9.85 -8.05 16.58
N ARG A 192 9.97 -7.84 15.27
CA ARG A 192 10.90 -8.60 14.42
C ARG A 192 12.38 -8.49 14.85
N PHE A 193 12.78 -7.40 15.50
CA PHE A 193 14.14 -7.23 16.03
C PHE A 193 14.28 -7.52 17.54
N TRP A 194 13.26 -8.09 18.19
CA TRP A 194 13.18 -8.21 19.65
C TRP A 194 14.39 -8.91 20.28
N ARG A 195 14.89 -9.97 19.63
CA ARG A 195 16.03 -10.77 20.13
C ARG A 195 17.35 -10.00 20.20
N THR A 196 17.50 -8.97 19.38
CA THR A 196 18.74 -8.19 19.26
C THR A 196 18.64 -6.80 19.90
N LYS A 197 17.43 -6.39 20.31
CA LYS A 197 17.10 -4.99 20.67
C LYS A 197 17.52 -3.97 19.61
N ALA A 198 17.84 -4.42 18.41
CA ALA A 198 18.27 -3.56 17.34
C ALA A 198 17.09 -2.74 16.82
N ARG A 199 17.42 -1.61 16.20
CA ARG A 199 16.45 -0.78 15.50
C ARG A 199 16.98 -0.51 14.10
N PRO A 200 16.09 -0.18 13.16
CA PRO A 200 16.51 0.26 11.84
C PRO A 200 17.52 1.41 11.92
N GLN A 201 18.57 1.27 11.10
CA GLN A 201 19.44 2.34 10.62
C GLN A 201 18.83 3.01 9.38
N LEU A 202 18.02 2.27 8.64
CA LEU A 202 17.34 2.73 7.44
C LEU A 202 15.86 2.35 7.47
N LEU A 203 14.99 3.32 7.22
CA LEU A 203 13.55 3.13 7.09
C LEU A 203 13.13 3.61 5.69
N LEU A 204 12.35 2.80 4.98
CA LEU A 204 11.81 3.13 3.66
C LEU A 204 10.30 3.08 3.71
N GLY A 205 9.62 3.92 2.91
CA GLY A 205 8.18 3.77 2.75
C GLY A 205 7.54 4.68 1.70
N THR A 206 6.34 4.28 1.31
CA THR A 206 5.37 5.04 0.54
C THR A 206 4.06 4.95 1.31
N PHE A 207 3.49 6.07 1.74
CA PHE A 207 2.27 6.08 2.55
C PHE A 207 1.50 7.40 2.44
N GLY A 208 0.22 7.34 2.80
CA GLY A 208 -0.72 8.46 2.79
C GLY A 208 -1.67 8.46 1.58
N GLY A 209 -1.42 7.65 0.55
CA GLY A 209 -2.28 7.57 -0.64
C GLY A 209 -3.69 7.09 -0.32
N ASN A 210 -3.83 6.19 0.67
CA ASN A 210 -5.15 5.76 1.17
C ASN A 210 -5.88 6.88 1.93
N ASP A 211 -5.17 7.72 2.67
CA ASP A 211 -5.73 8.94 3.29
C ASP A 211 -6.15 9.97 2.24
N GLY A 212 -5.45 10.00 1.10
CA GLY A 212 -5.77 10.84 -0.07
C GLY A 212 -6.89 10.31 -0.96
N PHE A 213 -7.60 9.24 -0.57
CA PHE A 213 -8.74 8.67 -1.30
C PHE A 213 -8.43 8.19 -2.74
N PHE A 214 -7.16 7.93 -3.08
CA PHE A 214 -6.80 7.53 -4.46
C PHE A 214 -7.41 6.17 -4.87
N GLY A 215 -7.58 5.25 -3.92
CA GLY A 215 -8.29 3.99 -4.14
C GLY A 215 -9.76 4.21 -4.52
N ASP A 216 -10.46 5.10 -3.81
CA ASP A 216 -11.85 5.44 -4.11
C ASP A 216 -12.00 6.17 -5.44
N ILE A 217 -11.06 7.07 -5.77
CA ILE A 217 -11.01 7.72 -7.09
C ILE A 217 -10.89 6.66 -8.18
N ALA A 218 -9.95 5.71 -8.08
CA ALA A 218 -9.81 4.66 -9.07
C ALA A 218 -11.09 3.81 -9.18
N ARG A 219 -11.68 3.43 -8.05
CA ARG A 219 -12.93 2.65 -8.01
C ARG A 219 -14.10 3.39 -8.65
N ALA A 220 -14.28 4.68 -8.36
CA ALA A 220 -15.43 5.47 -8.82
C ALA A 220 -15.26 6.06 -10.24
N CYS A 221 -14.04 6.42 -10.63
CA CYS A 221 -13.75 7.09 -11.90
C CYS A 221 -13.30 6.13 -13.01
N ILE A 222 -12.69 5.00 -12.69
CA ILE A 222 -12.03 4.14 -13.68
C ILE A 222 -12.73 2.80 -13.84
N TYR A 223 -13.09 2.17 -12.71
CA TYR A 223 -13.51 0.76 -12.73
C TYR A 223 -15.00 0.52 -12.56
N LYS A 224 -15.71 1.29 -11.71
CA LYS A 224 -17.14 1.11 -11.37
C LYS A 224 -17.53 -0.38 -11.23
N PRO A 225 -16.85 -1.11 -10.34
CA PRO A 225 -16.78 -2.58 -10.34
C PRO A 225 -18.12 -3.27 -10.08
N ASP A 226 -19.00 -2.67 -9.30
CA ASP A 226 -20.19 -3.36 -8.79
C ASP A 226 -21.43 -3.04 -9.62
N PRO A 227 -22.13 -4.05 -10.15
CA PRO A 227 -23.49 -3.95 -10.68
C PRO A 227 -24.44 -3.31 -9.67
N GLY A 228 -24.98 -2.13 -9.97
CA GLY A 228 -25.95 -1.45 -9.09
C GLY A 228 -25.37 -0.59 -7.98
N GLY A 229 -24.04 -0.40 -7.93
CA GLY A 229 -23.43 0.58 -7.03
C GLY A 229 -23.91 2.02 -7.31
N PRO A 230 -23.92 2.91 -6.31
CA PRO A 230 -24.45 4.28 -6.41
C PRO A 230 -23.52 5.24 -7.19
N TRP A 231 -22.84 4.77 -8.25
CA TRP A 231 -21.74 5.46 -8.93
C TRP A 231 -22.11 6.84 -9.47
N GLY A 232 -23.36 7.02 -9.91
CA GLY A 232 -23.81 8.21 -10.62
C GLY A 232 -23.17 8.37 -12.01
N PRO A 233 -23.28 9.56 -12.62
CA PRO A 233 -22.79 9.80 -13.98
C PRO A 233 -21.26 9.64 -14.10
N ASP A 234 -20.78 9.36 -15.30
CA ASP A 234 -19.35 9.37 -15.63
C ASP A 234 -18.79 10.79 -15.61
N TYR A 235 -17.48 10.93 -15.48
CA TYR A 235 -16.78 12.21 -15.30
C TYR A 235 -17.18 13.28 -16.34
N ASP A 236 -17.18 12.91 -17.63
CA ASP A 236 -17.51 13.78 -18.77
C ASP A 236 -19.01 14.06 -18.90
N ASN A 237 -19.85 13.30 -18.20
CA ASN A 237 -21.31 13.39 -18.22
C ASN A 237 -21.90 13.92 -16.89
N ASP A 238 -21.05 14.44 -15.99
CA ASP A 238 -21.45 14.92 -14.66
C ASP A 238 -21.22 16.42 -14.47
N PRO A 239 -21.94 17.32 -15.17
CA PRO A 239 -21.73 18.76 -15.04
C PRO A 239 -22.03 19.30 -13.63
N ASN A 240 -22.84 18.58 -12.85
CA ASN A 240 -23.29 19.00 -11.52
C ASN A 240 -22.46 18.39 -10.38
N GLY A 241 -21.49 17.50 -10.67
CA GLY A 241 -20.65 16.86 -9.66
C GLY A 241 -21.41 15.93 -8.72
N THR A 242 -22.51 15.30 -9.18
CA THR A 242 -23.36 14.44 -8.34
C THR A 242 -22.84 13.00 -8.27
N GLY A 243 -22.05 12.59 -9.26
CA GLY A 243 -21.42 11.28 -9.36
C GLY A 243 -20.28 11.10 -8.35
N TRP A 244 -20.04 9.84 -7.98
CA TRP A 244 -19.03 9.48 -6.98
C TRP A 244 -17.62 9.84 -7.44
N CYS A 245 -17.34 9.75 -8.75
CA CYS A 245 -16.04 10.14 -9.30
C CYS A 245 -15.67 11.58 -8.92
N LYS A 246 -16.53 12.56 -9.25
CA LYS A 246 -16.26 13.97 -8.93
C LYS A 246 -16.29 14.27 -7.43
N LYS A 247 -17.11 13.54 -6.66
CA LYS A 247 -17.12 13.64 -5.19
C LYS A 247 -15.79 13.22 -4.58
N TYR A 248 -15.23 12.08 -4.97
CA TYR A 248 -13.94 11.62 -4.45
C TYR A 248 -12.76 12.45 -4.96
N LEU A 249 -12.79 12.92 -6.21
CA LEU A 249 -11.81 13.89 -6.71
C LEU A 249 -11.83 15.19 -5.88
N LYS A 250 -13.01 15.66 -5.49
CA LYS A 250 -13.16 16.82 -4.60
C LYS A 250 -12.66 16.50 -3.18
N GLN A 251 -13.03 15.37 -2.60
CA GLN A 251 -12.59 14.98 -1.25
C GLN A 251 -11.07 14.87 -1.15
N ALA A 252 -10.41 14.24 -2.13
CA ALA A 252 -8.95 14.20 -2.21
C ALA A 252 -8.35 15.61 -2.28
N ARG A 253 -8.90 16.48 -3.13
CA ARG A 253 -8.47 17.88 -3.23
C ARG A 253 -8.62 18.62 -1.91
N ASP A 254 -9.79 18.50 -1.27
CA ASP A 254 -10.07 19.14 0.01
C ASP A 254 -9.08 18.65 1.08
N PHE A 255 -8.82 17.35 1.17
CA PHE A 255 -7.85 16.79 2.13
C PHE A 255 -6.40 17.25 1.87
N ILE A 256 -5.99 17.35 0.61
CA ILE A 256 -4.65 17.83 0.24
C ILE A 256 -4.50 19.32 0.51
N ASP A 257 -5.52 20.11 0.18
CA ASP A 257 -5.50 21.58 0.30
C ASP A 257 -5.84 22.06 1.74
N ASP A 258 -6.41 21.21 2.60
CA ASP A 258 -6.71 21.52 4.00
C ASP A 258 -5.42 21.68 4.83
N PRO A 259 -5.19 22.85 5.48
CA PRO A 259 -4.05 23.07 6.37
C PRO A 259 -3.97 22.09 7.56
N GLN A 260 -5.04 21.38 7.89
CA GLN A 260 -5.10 20.32 8.91
C GLN A 260 -5.23 18.92 8.30
N GLY A 261 -5.24 18.81 6.98
CA GLY A 261 -5.33 17.55 6.25
C GLY A 261 -3.96 16.90 6.06
N LEU A 262 -3.54 16.72 4.80
CA LEU A 262 -2.35 15.95 4.44
C LEU A 262 -1.08 16.45 5.14
N GLU A 263 -0.83 17.76 5.16
CA GLU A 263 0.43 18.32 5.69
C GLU A 263 0.64 17.95 7.17
N VAL A 264 -0.40 18.11 8.00
CA VAL A 264 -0.34 17.81 9.44
C VAL A 264 -0.23 16.31 9.66
N LYS A 265 -1.12 15.53 9.04
CA LYS A 265 -1.16 14.07 9.26
C LYS A 265 0.15 13.39 8.83
N PHE A 266 0.73 13.84 7.73
CA PHE A 266 2.02 13.34 7.24
C PHE A 266 3.17 13.72 8.18
N ARG A 267 3.19 14.96 8.69
CA ARG A 267 4.16 15.39 9.70
C ARG A 267 4.07 14.57 10.99
N GLU A 268 2.86 14.36 11.52
CA GLU A 268 2.64 13.59 12.75
C GLU A 268 3.11 12.13 12.60
N THR A 269 2.92 11.56 11.41
CA THR A 269 3.41 10.21 11.09
C THR A 269 4.95 10.14 11.13
N ILE A 270 5.63 11.15 10.57
CA ILE A 270 7.09 11.27 10.63
C ILE A 270 7.57 11.48 12.08
N ASP A 271 6.90 12.37 12.83
CA ASP A 271 7.19 12.60 14.25
C ASP A 271 7.07 11.30 15.06
N TYR A 272 6.05 10.49 14.78
CA TYR A 272 5.92 9.18 15.41
C TYR A 272 7.08 8.25 15.04
N ALA A 273 7.48 8.18 13.77
CA ALA A 273 8.57 7.32 13.33
C ALA A 273 9.91 7.66 14.02
N PHE A 274 10.22 8.95 14.15
CA PHE A 274 11.41 9.40 14.89
C PHE A 274 11.27 9.24 16.40
N GLY A 275 10.08 9.51 16.96
CA GLY A 275 9.78 9.29 18.37
C GLY A 275 9.93 7.82 18.76
N PHE A 276 9.35 6.90 17.99
CA PHE A 276 9.50 5.45 18.16
C PHE A 276 10.98 5.02 18.18
N SER A 277 11.77 5.63 17.31
CA SER A 277 13.20 5.38 17.15
C SER A 277 14.06 5.90 18.31
N ASN A 278 13.49 6.74 19.19
CA ASN A 278 14.13 7.32 20.38
C ASN A 278 13.78 6.65 21.71
N ARG A 279 12.75 5.80 21.76
CA ARG A 279 12.15 5.33 23.04
C ARG A 279 13.03 4.41 23.91
N GLU A 280 14.19 3.93 23.45
CA GLU A 280 15.02 2.96 24.18
C GLU A 280 16.53 3.09 23.86
N PRO A 281 17.44 2.55 24.69
CA PRO A 281 18.86 2.45 24.38
C PRO A 281 19.05 1.69 23.07
N ASN A 282 19.49 2.40 22.05
CA ASN A 282 19.71 1.86 20.72
C ASN A 282 21.20 1.94 20.39
N PRO A 283 21.85 0.82 20.02
CA PRO A 283 23.25 0.85 19.61
C PRO A 283 23.48 1.66 18.31
N SER A 284 22.45 1.83 17.48
CA SER A 284 22.52 2.68 16.30
C SER A 284 22.43 4.16 16.65
N THR A 285 23.46 4.92 16.30
CA THR A 285 23.53 6.38 16.48
C THR A 285 22.83 7.16 15.37
N ARG A 286 22.30 6.51 14.33
CA ARG A 286 21.72 7.16 13.15
C ARG A 286 20.46 6.44 12.64
N LEU A 287 19.50 7.20 12.12
CA LEU A 287 18.39 6.68 11.32
C LEU A 287 18.22 7.58 10.09
N ASP A 288 18.34 6.98 8.92
CA ASP A 288 17.93 7.58 7.65
C ASP A 288 16.53 7.07 7.28
N PHE A 289 15.60 8.01 7.06
CA PHE A 289 14.24 7.69 6.63
C PHE A 289 14.02 8.25 5.22
N TYR A 290 13.72 7.36 4.27
CA TYR A 290 13.37 7.72 2.90
C TYR A 290 11.91 7.48 2.64
N VAL A 291 11.22 8.49 2.13
CA VAL A 291 9.84 8.40 1.69
C VAL A 291 9.76 8.70 0.20
N SER A 292 9.19 7.78 -0.58
CA SER A 292 8.97 8.03 -2.01
C SER A 292 7.66 8.75 -2.29
N SER A 293 7.65 9.48 -3.40
CA SER A 293 6.44 10.03 -3.99
C SER A 293 5.51 8.91 -4.49
N TYR A 294 4.26 9.26 -4.85
CA TYR A 294 3.45 8.45 -5.76
C TYR A 294 3.76 8.82 -7.22
N VAL A 295 3.24 8.06 -8.18
CA VAL A 295 3.43 8.33 -9.61
C VAL A 295 2.16 8.87 -10.24
N LYS A 296 2.32 9.79 -11.19
CA LYS A 296 1.24 10.12 -12.14
C LYS A 296 0.86 8.85 -12.90
N PHE A 297 -0.42 8.51 -12.92
CA PHE A 297 -0.86 7.23 -13.45
C PHE A 297 -0.97 7.20 -14.97
N PHE A 298 -1.20 8.36 -15.58
CA PHE A 298 -1.46 8.48 -17.01
C PHE A 298 -0.46 9.42 -17.67
N ASN A 299 -0.17 9.20 -18.94
CA ASN A 299 0.11 10.31 -19.83
C ASN A 299 -1.22 11.00 -20.13
N ALA A 300 -1.33 12.29 -19.80
CA ALA A 300 -2.57 13.06 -19.92
C ALA A 300 -2.59 13.98 -21.14
N GLU A 301 -1.64 13.81 -22.08
CA GLU A 301 -1.51 14.65 -23.27
C GLU A 301 -1.97 13.95 -24.55
N THR A 302 -1.92 12.61 -24.58
CA THR A 302 -2.36 11.79 -25.72
C THR A 302 -3.88 11.78 -25.87
N ASP A 303 -4.39 11.62 -27.10
CA ASP A 303 -5.84 11.51 -27.37
C ASP A 303 -6.35 10.06 -27.42
N ALA A 304 -5.45 9.08 -27.63
CA ALA A 304 -5.82 7.69 -27.89
C ALA A 304 -6.73 7.10 -26.80
N CYS A 305 -6.49 7.45 -25.54
CA CYS A 305 -7.25 6.96 -24.39
C CYS A 305 -8.64 7.60 -24.21
N ASP A 306 -8.98 8.68 -24.91
CA ASP A 306 -10.24 9.39 -24.65
C ASP A 306 -11.48 8.52 -24.94
N GLY A 307 -11.33 7.57 -25.85
CA GLY A 307 -12.35 6.57 -26.17
C GLY A 307 -12.21 5.25 -25.43
N TRP A 308 -11.31 5.13 -24.45
CA TRP A 308 -11.03 3.85 -23.77
C TRP A 308 -11.66 3.80 -22.39
N THR A 309 -12.03 2.60 -21.95
CA THR A 309 -12.38 2.33 -20.55
C THR A 309 -11.55 1.18 -20.01
N PHE A 310 -11.17 1.29 -18.73
CA PHE A 310 -10.53 0.20 -17.98
C PHE A 310 -11.53 -0.59 -17.13
N ALA A 311 -12.81 -0.22 -17.17
CA ALA A 311 -13.87 -0.96 -16.51
C ALA A 311 -13.94 -2.43 -17.00
N ARG A 312 -14.54 -3.27 -16.14
CA ARG A 312 -15.06 -4.66 -16.36
C ARG A 312 -15.55 -4.95 -17.76
N TRP A 313 -15.93 -6.15 -18.18
CA TRP A 313 -17.12 -6.30 -19.05
C TRP A 313 -18.41 -6.30 -18.22
N PHE A 314 -18.31 -6.67 -16.93
CA PHE A 314 -19.40 -6.73 -15.96
C PHE A 314 -19.55 -5.48 -15.08
N SER A 315 -18.67 -4.47 -15.24
CA SER A 315 -18.80 -3.21 -14.49
C SER A 315 -20.06 -2.44 -14.91
N THR A 316 -20.61 -1.66 -13.99
CA THR A 316 -21.71 -0.74 -14.30
C THR A 316 -21.16 0.45 -15.08
N GLY A 317 -21.41 0.47 -16.38
CA GLY A 317 -20.99 1.55 -17.26
C GLY A 317 -19.61 1.33 -17.88
N SER A 318 -19.15 2.35 -18.59
CA SER A 318 -17.88 2.34 -19.34
C SER A 318 -17.23 3.71 -19.21
N PRO A 319 -16.84 4.10 -17.97
CA PRO A 319 -16.25 5.41 -17.74
C PRO A 319 -15.03 5.59 -18.62
N LYS A 320 -15.05 6.66 -19.42
CA LYS A 320 -13.99 6.96 -20.36
C LYS A 320 -12.78 7.55 -19.65
N LEU A 321 -11.58 7.21 -20.13
CA LEU A 321 -10.33 7.80 -19.71
C LEU A 321 -10.07 9.13 -20.43
N VAL A 322 -11.07 10.01 -20.47
CA VAL A 322 -10.98 11.32 -21.14
C VAL A 322 -9.81 12.12 -20.59
N LYS A 323 -9.17 12.91 -21.47
CA LYS A 323 -7.99 13.71 -21.16
C LYS A 323 -8.16 14.57 -19.90
N ALA A 324 -9.33 15.19 -19.74
CA ALA A 324 -9.64 16.01 -18.57
C ALA A 324 -9.58 15.22 -17.25
N LEU A 325 -10.13 14.00 -17.21
CA LEU A 325 -10.06 13.12 -16.04
C LEU A 325 -8.60 12.73 -15.75
N ARG A 326 -7.85 12.31 -16.78
CA ARG A 326 -6.43 11.95 -16.64
C ARG A 326 -5.58 13.10 -16.09
N ARG A 327 -5.82 14.32 -16.59
CA ARG A 327 -5.15 15.54 -16.08
C ARG A 327 -5.51 15.80 -14.63
N GLU A 328 -6.79 15.76 -14.28
CA GLU A 328 -7.24 16.01 -12.91
C GLU A 328 -6.65 15.01 -11.90
N MET A 329 -6.64 13.72 -12.25
CA MET A 329 -6.01 12.69 -11.40
C MET A 329 -4.49 12.91 -11.24
N ASN A 330 -3.78 13.21 -12.33
CA ASN A 330 -2.36 13.50 -12.28
C ASN A 330 -2.03 14.79 -11.51
N GLU A 331 -2.89 15.81 -11.59
CA GLU A 331 -2.77 17.05 -10.82
C GLU A 331 -2.94 16.79 -9.32
N LEU A 332 -3.90 15.94 -8.92
CA LEU A 332 -4.05 15.53 -7.52
C LEU A 332 -2.83 14.77 -7.01
N VAL A 333 -2.29 13.83 -7.79
CA VAL A 333 -1.03 13.15 -7.42
C VAL A 333 0.12 14.14 -7.31
N GLY A 334 0.23 15.09 -8.25
CA GLY A 334 1.23 16.17 -8.20
C GLY A 334 1.13 16.98 -6.93
N LYS A 335 -0.05 17.51 -6.60
CA LYS A 335 -0.29 18.27 -5.36
C LYS A 335 0.04 17.44 -4.11
N PHE A 336 -0.36 16.18 -4.08
CA PHE A 336 -0.07 15.28 -2.96
C PHE A 336 1.45 15.13 -2.76
N ASN A 337 2.16 14.87 -3.85
CA ASN A 337 3.61 14.75 -3.86
C ASN A 337 4.31 16.06 -3.42
N ASP A 338 3.83 17.21 -3.89
CA ASP A 338 4.37 18.53 -3.53
C ASP A 338 4.25 18.80 -2.02
N VAL A 339 3.13 18.41 -1.40
CA VAL A 339 2.94 18.52 0.05
C VAL A 339 3.91 17.61 0.81
N GLN A 340 4.09 16.35 0.37
CA GLN A 340 5.06 15.45 1.00
C GLN A 340 6.49 15.99 0.91
N GLU A 341 6.91 16.43 -0.29
CA GLU A 341 8.23 17.02 -0.51
C GLU A 341 8.43 18.27 0.35
N LYS A 342 7.43 19.15 0.41
CA LYS A 342 7.45 20.34 1.27
C LYS A 342 7.63 19.95 2.74
N VAL A 343 6.83 19.01 3.26
CA VAL A 343 6.96 18.57 4.66
C VAL A 343 8.37 18.05 4.93
N ILE A 344 8.87 17.15 4.08
CA ILE A 344 10.18 16.52 4.24
C ILE A 344 11.32 17.55 4.17
N THR A 345 11.30 18.44 3.18
CA THR A 345 12.34 19.45 2.96
C THR A 345 12.49 20.40 4.15
N TRP A 346 11.36 20.76 4.77
CA TRP A 346 11.32 21.69 5.91
C TRP A 346 11.17 20.98 7.25
N TYR A 347 11.28 19.66 7.28
CA TYR A 347 11.13 18.89 8.50
C TYR A 347 12.33 19.12 9.42
N GLN A 348 12.05 19.39 10.70
CA GLN A 348 13.05 19.48 11.75
C GLN A 348 12.85 18.33 12.71
N PRO A 349 13.77 17.34 12.73
CA PRO A 349 13.63 16.22 13.65
C PRO A 349 13.63 16.68 15.11
N PRO A 350 12.89 15.98 15.99
CA PRO A 350 12.89 16.28 17.40
C PRO A 350 14.31 16.12 17.98
N PRO A 351 14.66 16.88 19.04
CA PRO A 351 15.93 16.69 19.73
C PRO A 351 16.17 15.23 20.10
N SER A 352 17.32 14.69 19.70
CA SER A 352 17.67 13.29 19.90
C SER A 352 19.16 13.12 20.14
N THR A 353 19.53 12.04 20.82
CA THR A 353 20.91 11.54 20.89
C THR A 353 21.34 10.83 19.61
N ARG A 354 20.39 10.53 18.71
CA ARG A 354 20.63 9.96 17.38
C ARG A 354 20.62 11.06 16.32
N THR A 355 21.39 10.84 15.26
CA THR A 355 21.28 11.63 14.04
C THR A 355 20.08 11.14 13.24
N PHE A 356 19.14 12.04 12.94
CA PHE A 356 17.99 11.78 12.09
C PHE A 356 18.10 12.54 10.79
N THR A 357 17.84 11.83 9.71
CA THR A 357 17.80 12.35 8.35
C THR A 357 16.52 11.85 7.69
N LEU A 358 15.85 12.76 7.00
CA LEU A 358 14.62 12.49 6.28
C LEU A 358 14.81 12.92 4.84
N HIS A 359 14.46 12.04 3.90
CA HIS A 359 14.73 12.23 2.49
C HIS A 359 13.50 11.93 1.65
N TYR A 360 13.29 12.75 0.64
CA TYR A 360 12.26 12.56 -0.36
C TYR A 360 12.84 11.85 -1.59
N VAL A 361 12.14 10.85 -2.11
CA VAL A 361 12.52 10.11 -3.33
C VAL A 361 11.47 10.35 -4.42
N PRO A 362 11.69 11.28 -5.36
CA PRO A 362 10.73 11.56 -6.43
C PRO A 362 10.76 10.43 -7.47
N ILE A 363 9.75 9.57 -7.45
CA ILE A 363 9.63 8.42 -8.37
C ILE A 363 8.59 8.64 -9.48
N SER A 364 7.86 9.76 -9.49
CA SER A 364 6.86 9.96 -10.56
C SER A 364 7.51 10.02 -11.94
N ASP A 365 8.64 10.71 -12.05
CA ASP A 365 9.28 10.98 -13.35
C ASP A 365 9.98 9.75 -13.92
N ILE A 366 10.38 8.78 -13.10
CA ILE A 366 10.99 7.54 -13.60
C ILE A 366 9.96 6.64 -14.31
N PHE A 367 8.65 6.89 -14.12
CA PHE A 367 7.57 6.17 -14.80
C PHE A 367 7.19 6.81 -16.15
N GLU A 368 7.73 7.97 -16.51
CA GLU A 368 7.48 8.61 -17.81
C GLU A 368 7.81 7.65 -18.97
N GLY A 369 6.88 7.50 -19.93
CA GLY A 369 7.00 6.51 -21.00
C GLY A 369 6.51 5.10 -20.63
N HIS A 370 6.23 4.85 -19.35
CA HIS A 370 5.79 3.55 -18.82
C HIS A 370 4.41 3.59 -18.13
N ARG A 371 3.71 4.73 -18.18
CA ARG A 371 2.37 4.90 -17.62
C ARG A 371 1.27 4.35 -18.54
N PHE A 372 0.03 4.42 -18.06
CA PHE A 372 -1.12 4.29 -18.94
C PHE A 372 -1.16 5.44 -19.96
N CYS A 373 -1.73 5.18 -21.13
CA CYS A 373 -1.93 6.17 -22.20
C CYS A 373 -0.68 6.78 -22.83
N GLU A 374 0.49 6.17 -22.67
CA GLU A 374 1.71 6.59 -23.37
C GLU A 374 1.58 6.38 -24.89
N PRO A 375 2.17 7.23 -25.75
CA PRO A 375 1.89 7.29 -27.18
C PRO A 375 2.24 6.00 -27.96
N ASN A 376 3.12 5.17 -27.43
CA ASN A 376 3.56 3.92 -28.06
C ASN A 376 2.86 2.67 -27.49
N HIS A 377 1.85 2.85 -26.64
CA HIS A 377 1.07 1.76 -26.07
C HIS A 377 -0.29 1.66 -26.75
N SER A 378 -0.58 0.49 -27.30
CA SER A 378 -1.90 0.10 -27.75
C SER A 378 -2.84 -0.09 -26.55
N PHE A 379 -4.14 -0.22 -26.82
CA PHE A 379 -5.12 -0.59 -25.79
C PHE A 379 -4.65 -1.83 -25.02
N ASP A 380 -4.29 -2.94 -25.67
CA ASP A 380 -3.92 -4.19 -24.98
C ASP A 380 -2.70 -4.07 -24.07
N ASP A 381 -1.76 -3.20 -24.43
CA ASP A 381 -0.52 -3.03 -23.67
C ASP A 381 -0.81 -2.61 -22.22
N HIS A 382 -1.91 -1.89 -21.98
CA HIS A 382 -2.31 -1.47 -20.64
C HIS A 382 -2.73 -2.63 -19.72
N TRP A 383 -3.02 -3.81 -20.25
CA TRP A 383 -3.33 -4.99 -19.46
C TRP A 383 -2.18 -5.98 -19.43
N TYR A 384 -1.39 -6.05 -20.50
CA TYR A 384 -0.50 -7.18 -20.72
C TYR A 384 0.96 -6.79 -20.87
N SER A 385 1.27 -5.62 -21.43
CA SER A 385 2.66 -5.25 -21.69
C SER A 385 3.48 -5.11 -20.40
N ALA A 386 4.72 -5.59 -20.46
CA ALA A 386 5.72 -5.37 -19.42
C ALA A 386 6.29 -3.93 -19.43
N ASP A 387 6.08 -3.18 -20.52
CA ASP A 387 6.51 -1.79 -20.69
C ASP A 387 5.54 -0.80 -20.06
N VAL A 388 4.28 -1.19 -19.81
CA VAL A 388 3.38 -0.47 -18.90
C VAL A 388 3.69 -0.92 -17.48
N TRP A 389 4.33 -0.06 -16.69
CA TRP A 389 4.80 -0.40 -15.34
C TRP A 389 3.73 -0.33 -14.25
N LEU A 390 2.48 -0.06 -14.60
CA LEU A 390 1.35 -0.06 -13.69
C LEU A 390 0.43 -1.24 -13.98
N TRP A 391 -0.01 -1.93 -12.93
CA TRP A 391 -1.02 -2.98 -13.06
C TRP A 391 -2.37 -2.38 -13.44
N ASN A 392 -3.05 -3.01 -14.39
CA ASN A 392 -4.48 -2.84 -14.61
C ASN A 392 -5.21 -4.11 -14.15
N LEU A 393 -6.54 -4.17 -14.32
CA LEU A 393 -7.36 -5.35 -14.05
C LEU A 393 -7.17 -6.44 -15.11
N SER A 394 -5.97 -7.00 -15.19
CA SER A 394 -5.69 -8.14 -16.08
C SER A 394 -6.22 -9.45 -15.50
N TRP A 395 -6.93 -10.21 -16.33
CA TRP A 395 -7.43 -11.57 -16.04
C TRP A 395 -6.35 -12.65 -16.15
N LYS A 396 -5.12 -12.32 -16.54
CA LYS A 396 -3.99 -13.28 -16.55
C LYS A 396 -2.83 -12.68 -15.79
N ASN A 397 -2.33 -13.43 -14.81
CA ASN A 397 -0.99 -13.20 -14.26
C ASN A 397 -0.04 -13.23 -15.44
N GLY A 398 0.80 -12.21 -15.58
CA GLY A 398 1.61 -11.92 -16.77
C GLY A 398 2.66 -12.96 -17.14
N ASN A 399 2.37 -14.26 -17.07
CA ASN A 399 3.09 -15.33 -17.75
C ASN A 399 2.82 -15.28 -19.27
N LEU A 400 2.84 -14.06 -19.82
CA LEU A 400 2.91 -13.77 -21.24
C LEU A 400 4.25 -14.20 -21.82
N SER A 401 5.20 -14.72 -21.03
CA SER A 401 6.34 -15.42 -21.64
C SER A 401 5.89 -16.50 -22.63
N ALA A 402 4.68 -17.06 -22.51
CA ALA A 402 4.10 -18.00 -23.49
C ALA A 402 3.24 -17.36 -24.59
N VAL A 403 2.82 -16.09 -24.43
CA VAL A 403 2.05 -15.32 -25.41
C VAL A 403 2.99 -14.44 -26.25
N ASP A 404 3.96 -13.77 -25.63
CA ASP A 404 5.08 -13.09 -26.27
C ASP A 404 6.05 -14.07 -26.96
N ARG A 405 6.33 -15.26 -26.40
CA ARG A 405 7.04 -16.31 -27.18
C ARG A 405 6.25 -16.71 -28.40
N ARG A 406 4.93 -16.89 -28.28
CA ARG A 406 4.08 -17.17 -29.44
C ARG A 406 4.10 -16.02 -30.45
N ARG A 407 4.02 -14.77 -29.99
CA ARG A 407 4.06 -13.57 -30.84
C ARG A 407 5.41 -13.37 -31.54
N GLN A 408 6.51 -13.79 -30.93
CA GLN A 408 7.85 -13.78 -31.56
C GLN A 408 8.12 -15.02 -32.43
N GLU A 409 7.49 -16.15 -32.15
CA GLU A 409 7.66 -17.40 -32.91
C GLU A 409 6.70 -17.49 -34.12
N THR A 410 5.54 -16.84 -34.09
CA THR A 410 4.59 -16.80 -35.23
C THR A 410 4.67 -15.47 -35.97
N ASP A 411 5.81 -15.23 -36.60
CA ASP A 411 5.94 -14.34 -37.77
C ASP A 411 5.34 -15.00 -39.04
N SER A 412 4.69 -16.17 -38.89
CA SER A 412 3.87 -16.82 -39.91
C SER A 412 2.41 -16.41 -39.75
N GLN A 413 2.01 -15.44 -40.56
CA GLN A 413 0.64 -15.06 -40.91
C GLN A 413 -0.30 -16.27 -40.99
N GLN A 414 -1.09 -16.58 -39.93
CA GLN A 414 -2.42 -17.22 -40.05
C GLN A 414 -3.20 -17.49 -38.75
N ASP A 415 -2.70 -17.16 -37.54
CA ASP A 415 -3.46 -17.30 -36.28
C ASP A 415 -3.90 -15.95 -35.68
N GLU A 416 -4.19 -14.95 -36.52
CA GLU A 416 -4.72 -13.65 -36.06
C GLU A 416 -6.14 -13.74 -35.48
N ASP A 417 -6.88 -14.84 -35.72
CA ASP A 417 -8.25 -15.03 -35.20
C ASP A 417 -8.34 -15.66 -33.80
N ALA A 418 -7.26 -16.26 -33.29
CA ALA A 418 -7.20 -16.77 -31.91
C ALA A 418 -6.56 -15.78 -30.92
N SER A 419 -6.02 -14.68 -31.44
CA SER A 419 -5.72 -13.47 -30.68
C SER A 419 -7.04 -12.89 -30.17
N MET A 420 -7.53 -13.45 -29.06
CA MET A 420 -8.40 -12.82 -28.07
C MET A 420 -9.03 -11.51 -28.58
N ASN A 421 -10.16 -11.60 -29.29
CA ASN A 421 -11.06 -10.48 -29.62
C ASN A 421 -11.66 -9.88 -28.32
N LEU A 422 -10.79 -9.48 -27.39
CA LEU A 422 -11.07 -8.84 -26.13
C LEU A 422 -11.20 -7.34 -26.30
N LYS A 423 -11.42 -6.84 -27.51
CA LYS A 423 -11.80 -5.45 -27.72
C LYS A 423 -13.11 -5.45 -28.45
N TYR A 424 -14.12 -4.87 -27.82
CA TYR A 424 -15.33 -4.47 -28.53
C TYR A 424 -15.60 -3.00 -28.24
N SER A 425 -16.24 -2.35 -29.21
CA SER A 425 -16.75 -1.01 -29.04
C SER A 425 -18.15 -1.10 -28.46
N ASP A 426 -18.33 -0.61 -27.24
CA ASP A 426 -19.65 -0.45 -26.60
C ASP A 426 -20.02 1.03 -26.66
N ASN A 427 -21.00 1.40 -27.48
CA ASN A 427 -21.40 2.80 -27.67
C ASN A 427 -20.22 3.73 -28.04
N GLY A 428 -19.25 3.24 -28.82
CA GLY A 428 -18.06 4.01 -29.20
C GLY A 428 -16.94 4.04 -28.15
N VAL A 429 -17.08 3.30 -27.03
CA VAL A 429 -16.05 3.14 -26.01
C VAL A 429 -15.35 1.80 -26.20
N MET A 430 -14.03 1.83 -26.35
CA MET A 430 -13.19 0.64 -26.42
C MET A 430 -13.05 0.03 -25.02
N ARG A 431 -13.44 -1.22 -24.89
CA ARG A 431 -13.51 -1.96 -23.61
C ARG A 431 -12.86 -3.32 -23.74
N MET A 432 -12.28 -3.81 -22.64
CA MET A 432 -11.83 -5.19 -22.56
C MET A 432 -13.04 -6.14 -22.57
N GLY A 433 -13.10 -7.01 -23.57
CA GLY A 433 -14.08 -8.07 -23.69
C GLY A 433 -13.90 -9.13 -22.61
N LYS A 434 -14.92 -9.98 -22.45
CA LYS A 434 -14.87 -11.13 -21.55
C LYS A 434 -13.86 -12.16 -22.07
N PRO A 435 -12.85 -12.56 -21.28
CA PRO A 435 -11.98 -13.70 -21.60
C PRO A 435 -12.81 -14.95 -21.91
N PRO A 436 -12.47 -15.74 -22.95
CA PRO A 436 -13.21 -16.96 -23.28
C PRO A 436 -13.26 -17.98 -22.14
N ASP A 437 -12.24 -17.94 -21.28
CA ASP A 437 -12.06 -18.78 -20.08
C ASP A 437 -12.58 -18.13 -18.79
N ALA A 438 -13.17 -16.93 -18.86
CA ALA A 438 -13.77 -16.32 -17.69
C ALA A 438 -15.10 -17.01 -17.36
N GLU A 439 -15.14 -17.67 -16.20
CA GLU A 439 -16.36 -18.28 -15.68
C GLU A 439 -17.48 -17.23 -15.51
N ASP A 440 -18.71 -17.65 -15.78
CA ASP A 440 -19.91 -16.90 -15.40
C ASP A 440 -20.17 -17.10 -13.91
N GLY A 441 -19.43 -16.37 -13.07
CA GLY A 441 -19.50 -16.47 -11.61
C GLY A 441 -19.63 -15.10 -10.93
N PRO A 442 -19.91 -15.06 -9.61
CA PRO A 442 -19.82 -13.84 -8.82
C PRO A 442 -18.39 -13.30 -8.93
N PHE A 443 -18.23 -12.19 -9.64
CA PHE A 443 -16.92 -11.60 -9.85
C PHE A 443 -16.41 -10.99 -8.55
N PRO A 444 -15.13 -11.17 -8.19
CA PRO A 444 -14.55 -10.60 -6.98
C PRO A 444 -14.75 -9.09 -6.92
N LEU A 445 -15.19 -8.62 -5.76
CA LEU A 445 -15.29 -7.20 -5.45
C LEU A 445 -13.93 -6.55 -5.63
N LEU A 446 -13.93 -5.40 -6.30
CA LEU A 446 -12.72 -4.61 -6.44
C LEU A 446 -12.36 -3.98 -5.10
N SER A 447 -11.36 -4.54 -4.45
CA SER A 447 -10.81 -4.08 -3.19
C SER A 447 -9.84 -2.91 -3.38
N LEU A 448 -10.41 -1.76 -3.73
CA LEU A 448 -9.72 -0.46 -3.68
C LEU A 448 -10.35 0.49 -2.64
N SER A 449 -11.39 0.02 -1.94
CA SER A 449 -12.05 0.81 -0.89
C SER A 449 -11.09 1.05 0.27
N VAL A 450 -11.02 2.28 0.74
CA VAL A 450 -10.22 2.66 1.92
C VAL A 450 -11.08 2.80 3.18
N HIS A 451 -12.39 2.51 3.10
CA HIS A 451 -13.34 2.81 4.17
C HIS A 451 -13.46 1.70 5.23
N ASP A 452 -13.29 0.44 4.86
CA ASP A 452 -13.34 -0.67 5.81
C ASP A 452 -12.18 -1.63 5.54
N ARG A 453 -11.34 -1.85 6.55
CA ARG A 453 -10.27 -2.84 6.48
C ARG A 453 -10.83 -4.25 6.62
N ASN A 454 -11.96 -4.41 7.31
CA ASN A 454 -12.63 -5.70 7.50
C ASN A 454 -13.30 -6.19 6.21
N ASP A 455 -13.74 -5.28 5.34
CA ASP A 455 -14.18 -5.62 3.97
C ASP A 455 -13.04 -6.27 3.15
N LEU A 456 -11.78 -6.08 3.56
CA LEU A 456 -10.60 -6.74 2.98
C LEU A 456 -10.34 -8.12 3.61
N ASP A 457 -10.64 -8.26 4.90
CA ASP A 457 -10.36 -9.46 5.71
C ASP A 457 -11.41 -10.59 5.49
N GLU A 458 -12.63 -10.27 5.02
CA GLU A 458 -13.70 -11.26 4.79
C GLU A 458 -13.64 -12.00 3.43
N GLN A 459 -12.64 -11.76 2.60
CA GLN A 459 -12.47 -12.50 1.34
C GLN A 459 -11.42 -13.60 1.51
N ASP A 460 -11.88 -14.78 1.94
CA ASP A 460 -11.07 -15.99 2.10
C ASP A 460 -10.17 -16.21 0.87
N LEU A 461 -8.85 -16.25 1.12
CA LEU A 461 -7.96 -16.95 0.21
C LEU A 461 -8.44 -18.41 0.14
N PRO A 462 -8.50 -19.04 -1.05
CA PRO A 462 -8.91 -20.42 -1.17
C PRO A 462 -8.15 -21.28 -0.17
N SER A 463 -8.89 -22.11 0.58
CA SER A 463 -8.30 -23.00 1.56
C SER A 463 -7.22 -23.88 0.92
N HIS A 464 -6.13 -24.07 1.65
CA HIS A 464 -4.91 -24.79 1.26
C HIS A 464 -5.14 -26.22 0.71
N ASP A 465 -6.32 -26.80 0.94
CA ASP A 465 -6.63 -28.18 0.58
C ASP A 465 -7.22 -28.35 -0.83
N SER A 466 -7.49 -27.26 -1.55
CA SER A 466 -7.77 -27.36 -2.98
C SER A 466 -6.44 -27.49 -3.73
N PRO A 467 -6.24 -28.51 -4.60
CA PRO A 467 -5.07 -28.60 -5.45
C PRO A 467 -5.03 -27.32 -6.30
N VAL A 468 -4.16 -26.40 -5.89
CA VAL A 468 -4.00 -25.10 -6.53
C VAL A 468 -3.49 -25.37 -7.93
N GLU A 469 -4.39 -25.38 -8.91
CA GLU A 469 -3.98 -25.06 -10.26
C GLU A 469 -3.32 -23.69 -10.18
N VAL A 470 -2.02 -23.67 -10.47
CA VAL A 470 -1.13 -22.49 -10.43
C VAL A 470 -1.67 -21.32 -11.27
N ASP A 471 -2.69 -21.58 -12.09
CA ASP A 471 -3.36 -20.64 -12.98
C ASP A 471 -4.76 -20.18 -12.51
N SER A 472 -5.33 -20.78 -11.45
CA SER A 472 -6.64 -20.36 -10.92
C SER A 472 -6.48 -19.08 -10.08
N GLN A 473 -6.96 -17.96 -10.62
CA GLN A 473 -6.93 -16.64 -10.00
C GLN A 473 -8.02 -16.48 -8.94
N SER A 474 -8.00 -17.37 -7.97
CA SER A 474 -8.90 -17.30 -6.84
C SER A 474 -8.25 -16.45 -5.73
N GLY A 475 -8.96 -15.40 -5.33
CA GLY A 475 -8.61 -14.55 -4.18
C GLY A 475 -7.81 -13.28 -4.48
N PHE A 476 -8.53 -12.15 -4.53
CA PHE A 476 -8.14 -10.80 -4.07
C PHE A 476 -6.95 -10.05 -4.70
N GLY A 477 -5.83 -10.70 -4.98
CA GLY A 477 -4.59 -9.99 -5.32
C GLY A 477 -4.65 -9.27 -6.67
N TRP A 478 -5.50 -9.70 -7.59
CA TRP A 478 -5.71 -8.98 -8.85
C TRP A 478 -6.70 -7.80 -8.72
N SER A 479 -7.64 -7.82 -7.76
CA SER A 479 -8.57 -6.71 -7.52
C SER A 479 -7.94 -5.56 -6.73
N SER A 480 -6.89 -5.84 -5.96
CA SER A 480 -6.22 -4.85 -5.11
C SER A 480 -4.96 -4.23 -5.74
N ARG A 481 -4.40 -4.85 -6.78
CA ARG A 481 -3.20 -4.35 -7.48
C ARG A 481 -3.38 -3.22 -8.49
N PRO A 482 -4.56 -2.91 -9.06
CA PRO A 482 -4.63 -1.89 -10.09
C PRO A 482 -4.00 -0.57 -9.64
N PHE A 483 -3.35 0.13 -10.56
CA PHE A 483 -2.53 1.32 -10.32
C PHE A 483 -1.26 1.12 -9.48
N HIS A 484 -0.89 -0.10 -9.10
CA HIS A 484 0.37 -0.36 -8.39
C HIS A 484 1.52 -0.74 -9.35
N PRO A 485 2.78 -0.57 -8.94
CA PRO A 485 3.92 -0.95 -9.75
C PRO A 485 3.96 -2.44 -10.10
N LYS A 486 4.18 -2.74 -11.38
CA LYS A 486 4.60 -4.06 -11.90
C LYS A 486 6.04 -4.37 -11.46
N PRO A 487 6.58 -5.59 -11.71
CA PRO A 487 7.96 -5.91 -11.38
C PRO A 487 8.99 -4.92 -11.93
N ASN A 488 8.82 -4.43 -13.17
CA ASN A 488 9.73 -3.45 -13.75
C ASN A 488 9.63 -2.07 -13.06
N GLY A 489 8.41 -1.63 -12.69
CA GLY A 489 8.23 -0.42 -11.88
C GLY A 489 8.87 -0.54 -10.49
N ASN A 490 8.71 -1.68 -9.81
CA ASN A 490 9.37 -1.94 -8.53
C ASN A 490 10.91 -1.98 -8.65
N LYS A 491 11.45 -2.54 -9.73
CA LYS A 491 12.90 -2.49 -10.02
C LYS A 491 13.39 -1.05 -10.22
N ALA A 492 12.64 -0.23 -10.93
CA ALA A 492 12.96 1.18 -11.11
C ALA A 492 12.93 1.95 -9.79
N MET A 493 11.92 1.71 -8.94
CA MET A 493 11.86 2.27 -7.59
C MET A 493 13.03 1.83 -6.72
N MET A 494 13.36 0.54 -6.71
CA MET A 494 14.56 0.01 -6.03
C MET A 494 15.82 0.75 -6.47
N ALA A 495 16.02 0.92 -7.79
CA ALA A 495 17.17 1.63 -8.32
C ALA A 495 17.21 3.10 -7.86
N ALA A 496 16.06 3.77 -7.81
CA ALA A 496 15.96 5.15 -7.32
C ALA A 496 16.32 5.28 -5.83
N TYR A 497 15.84 4.35 -4.98
CA TYR A 497 16.23 4.30 -3.56
C TYR A 497 17.72 4.06 -3.39
N ILE A 498 18.29 3.05 -4.05
CA ILE A 498 19.74 2.75 -3.97
C ILE A 498 20.57 3.95 -4.44
N ALA A 499 20.17 4.61 -5.53
CA ALA A 499 20.83 5.81 -6.02
C ALA A 499 20.79 6.95 -4.99
N ALA A 500 19.65 7.15 -4.32
CA ALA A 500 19.52 8.12 -3.24
C ALA A 500 20.46 7.79 -2.07
N PHE A 501 20.54 6.53 -1.65
CA PHE A 501 21.40 6.15 -0.53
C PHE A 501 22.88 6.37 -0.82
N ARG A 502 23.31 6.07 -2.05
CA ARG A 502 24.69 6.31 -2.51
C ARG A 502 25.01 7.79 -2.54
N ARG A 503 24.12 8.61 -3.10
CA ARG A 503 24.24 10.08 -3.13
C ARG A 503 24.40 10.64 -1.71
N ASP A 504 23.60 10.14 -0.78
CA ASP A 504 23.54 10.64 0.60
C ASP A 504 24.58 9.98 1.53
N LYS A 505 25.37 9.05 0.98
CA LYS A 505 26.44 8.31 1.67
C LYS A 505 25.94 7.63 2.95
N VAL A 506 24.82 6.92 2.84
CA VAL A 506 24.25 6.16 3.96
C VAL A 506 25.29 5.15 4.46
N PRO A 507 25.63 5.12 5.76
CA PRO A 507 26.60 4.17 6.30
C PRO A 507 26.20 2.72 6.03
N GLY A 508 27.13 1.89 5.56
CA GLY A 508 26.88 0.48 5.22
C GLY A 508 26.39 0.24 3.79
N VAL A 509 26.06 1.31 3.05
CA VAL A 509 25.71 1.23 1.62
C VAL A 509 26.97 1.29 0.76
N ARG A 510 27.06 0.40 -0.23
CA ARG A 510 28.14 0.35 -1.22
C ARG A 510 28.04 1.53 -2.19
N LEU A 511 29.12 2.30 -2.28
CA LEU A 511 29.26 3.49 -3.14
C LEU A 511 29.52 3.15 -4.61
#